data_AF-A0A3C0XPN9-F1
#
_entry.id   AF-A0A3C0XPN9-F1
#
_cell.length_a   1.000
_cell.length_b   1.000
_cell.length_c   1.000
_cell.angle_alpha   90.00
_cell.angle_beta   90.00
_cell.angle_gamma   90.00
#
_symmetry.space_group_name_H-M   'P 1'
#
loop_
_entity.id
_entity.type
_entity.pdbx_description
1 polymer ?
#
loop_
_entity_poly.entity_id
_entity_poly.type
_entity_poly.pdbx_seq_one_letter_code
_entity_poly.pdbx_strand_id
1 'polypeptide(L)' 'TRDTPELLEVLRQLGLRSAMTVPLAARGRVLGALSFISAESGRRYGEEDLAIAKHLARRAALAVDNALL' A
#
# COMPACT_ATOMS: atom_id res chain seq x y z
N THR A 1 2.85 -16.45 -0.67
CA THR A 1 1.96 -15.49 0.01
C THR A 1 0.57 -15.76 -0.49
N ARG A 2 -0.29 -16.28 0.40
CA ARG A 2 -1.61 -16.83 0.07
C ARG A 2 -2.55 -15.63 -0.07
N ASP A 3 -2.72 -15.12 -1.29
CA ASP A 3 -3.80 -14.19 -1.60
C ASP A 3 -5.10 -14.94 -1.31
N THR A 4 -5.77 -14.59 -0.20
CA THR A 4 -7.02 -15.21 0.20
C THR A 4 -8.06 -14.88 -0.88
N PRO A 5 -8.64 -15.87 -1.59
CA PRO A 5 -9.63 -15.63 -2.64
C PRO A 5 -10.79 -14.77 -2.16
N GLU A 6 -11.13 -14.88 -0.87
CA GLU A 6 -12.17 -14.10 -0.19
C GLU A 6 -11.85 -12.61 -0.13
N LEU A 7 -10.58 -12.25 0.08
CA LEU A 7 -10.14 -10.85 0.06
C LEU A 7 -10.30 -10.30 -1.36
N LEU A 8 -9.86 -11.05 -2.38
CA LEU A 8 -9.98 -10.62 -3.78
C LEU A 8 -11.45 -10.44 -4.21
N GLU A 9 -12.35 -11.27 -3.70
CA GLU A 9 -13.78 -11.21 -4.00
C GLU A 9 -14.47 -10.02 -3.32
N VAL A 10 -14.17 -9.76 -2.04
CA VAL A 10 -14.61 -8.55 -1.33
C VAL A 10 -14.09 -7.29 -2.03
N LEU A 11 -12.82 -7.30 -2.42
CA LEU A 11 -12.18 -6.21 -3.17
C LEU A 11 -12.86 -6.00 -4.54
N ARG A 12 -13.29 -7.05 -5.25
CA ARG A 12 -14.05 -6.90 -6.50
C ARG A 12 -15.45 -6.36 -6.28
N GLN A 13 -16.16 -6.80 -5.24
CA GLN A 13 -17.50 -6.32 -4.91
C GLN A 13 -17.51 -4.85 -4.48
N LEU A 14 -16.43 -4.37 -3.87
CA LEU A 14 -16.22 -2.96 -3.55
C LEU A 14 -15.95 -2.07 -4.79
N GLY A 15 -15.96 -2.63 -5.99
CA GLY A 15 -15.79 -1.88 -7.23
C GLY A 15 -14.38 -1.33 -7.42
N LEU A 16 -13.34 -2.01 -6.92
CA LEU A 16 -11.96 -1.55 -7.05
C LEU A 16 -11.50 -1.43 -8.49
N ARG A 17 -10.96 -0.25 -8.82
CA ARG A 17 -10.51 0.09 -10.18
C ARG A 17 -8.99 0.25 -10.27
N SER A 18 -8.35 0.63 -9.17
CA SER A 18 -6.90 0.83 -9.12
C SER A 18 -6.38 0.56 -7.72
N ALA A 19 -5.22 -0.08 -7.63
CA ALA A 19 -4.51 -0.30 -6.39
C ALA A 19 -3.02 -0.05 -6.58
N MET A 20 -2.35 0.40 -5.53
CA MET A 20 -0.90 0.59 -5.51
C MET A 20 -0.39 0.20 -4.12
N THR A 21 0.65 -0.63 -4.08
CA THR A 21 1.25 -1.07 -2.83
C THR A 21 2.74 -0.75 -2.84
N VAL A 22 3.22 -0.14 -1.75
CA VAL A 22 4.63 0.22 -1.55
C VAL A 22 5.14 -0.41 -0.26
N PRO A 23 6.41 -0.87 -0.22
CA PRO A 23 6.97 -1.49 0.97
C PRO A 23 7.27 -0.45 2.06
N LEU A 24 7.01 -0.82 3.31
CA LEU A 24 7.49 -0.08 4.48
C LEU A 24 8.88 -0.60 4.82
N ALA A 25 9.91 0.03 4.26
CA ALA A 25 11.30 -0.37 4.48
C ALA A 25 12.07 0.63 5.35
N ALA A 26 12.74 0.13 6.39
CA ALA A 26 13.62 0.91 7.27
C ALA A 26 14.86 0.09 7.62
N ARG A 27 16.02 0.74 7.72
CA ARG A 27 17.32 0.11 8.11
C ARG A 27 17.65 -1.18 7.35
N GLY A 28 17.31 -1.24 6.06
CA GLY A 28 17.59 -2.40 5.19
C GLY A 28 16.63 -3.58 5.34
N ARG A 29 15.56 -3.48 6.15
CA ARG A 29 14.51 -4.51 6.28
C ARG A 29 13.14 -4.00 5.86
N VAL A 30 12.30 -4.90 5.35
CA VAL A 30 10.88 -4.63 5.07
C VAL A 30 10.07 -4.98 6.32
N LEU A 31 9.41 -3.97 6.89
CA LEU A 31 8.57 -4.08 8.08
C LEU A 31 7.12 -4.44 7.74
N GLY A 32 6.69 -4.13 6.51
CA GLY A 32 5.33 -4.35 6.05
C GLY A 32 5.06 -3.70 4.70
N ALA A 33 3.79 -3.43 4.41
CA ALA A 33 3.36 -2.81 3.17
C ALA A 33 2.28 -1.74 3.45
N LEU A 34 2.26 -0.70 2.61
CA LEU A 34 1.23 0.33 2.61
C LEU A 34 0.48 0.25 1.27
N SER A 35 -0.83 0.00 1.34
CA SER A 35 -1.69 -0.16 0.16
C SER A 35 -2.64 1.01 0.01
N PHE A 36 -2.71 1.55 -1.20
CA PHE A 36 -3.62 2.58 -1.64
C PHE A 36 -4.64 1.95 -2.58
N ILE A 37 -5.92 2.21 -2.34
CA ILE A 37 -7.02 1.52 -2.98
C ILE A 37 -8.02 2.57 -3.46
N SER A 38 -8.41 2.50 -4.74
CA SER A 38 -9.42 3.36 -5.35
C SER A 38 -10.57 2.52 -5.93
N ALA A 39 -11.78 2.83 -5.49
CA ALA A 39 -13.03 2.17 -5.86
C ALA A 39 -13.81 2.97 -6.92
N GLU A 40 -14.60 3.96 -6.50
CA GLU A 40 -15.67 4.52 -7.33
C GLU A 40 -15.25 5.69 -8.22
N SER A 41 -14.10 6.33 -7.96
CA SER A 41 -13.75 7.59 -8.64
C SER A 41 -13.25 7.44 -10.08
N GLY A 42 -13.09 6.20 -10.57
CA GLY A 42 -12.48 5.91 -11.88
C GLY A 42 -11.00 6.29 -12.00
N ARG A 43 -10.40 6.82 -10.92
CA ARG A 43 -9.01 7.26 -10.86
C ARG A 43 -8.06 6.06 -10.91
N ARG A 44 -6.98 6.20 -11.68
CA ARG A 44 -5.84 5.28 -11.67
C ARG A 44 -4.64 5.98 -11.07
N TYR A 45 -3.89 5.26 -10.23
CA TYR A 45 -2.63 5.78 -9.69
C TYR A 45 -1.58 5.82 -10.81
N GLY A 46 -0.88 6.96 -10.91
CA GLY A 46 0.22 7.16 -11.85
C GLY A 46 1.59 7.18 -11.16
N GLU A 47 2.63 7.48 -11.94
CA GLU A 47 4.01 7.57 -11.44
C GLU A 47 4.20 8.65 -10.36
N GLU A 48 3.47 9.78 -10.47
CA GLU A 48 3.51 10.83 -9.45
C GLU A 48 2.91 10.36 -8.11
N ASP A 49 1.80 9.62 -8.17
CA ASP A 49 1.21 8.99 -6.99
C ASP A 49 2.19 7.99 -6.35
N LEU A 50 2.92 7.23 -7.17
CA LEU A 50 3.92 6.29 -6.70
C LEU A 50 5.08 6.99 -5.99
N ALA A 51 5.56 8.12 -6.52
CA ALA A 51 6.60 8.91 -5.88
C ALA A 51 6.14 9.41 -4.50
N ILE A 52 4.93 9.96 -4.42
CA ILE A 52 4.32 10.42 -3.16
C ILE A 52 4.17 9.26 -2.18
N ALA A 53 3.64 8.12 -2.64
CA ALA A 53 3.46 6.92 -1.83
C ALA A 53 4.79 6.40 -1.27
N LYS A 54 5.86 6.38 -2.06
CA LYS A 54 7.21 6.00 -1.59
C LYS A 54 7.72 6.95 -0.51
N HIS A 55 7.51 8.26 -0.66
CA HIS A 55 7.90 9.23 0.36
C HIS A 55 7.14 9.02 1.68
N LEU A 56 5.83 8.78 1.60
CA LEU A 56 5.00 8.47 2.77
C LEU A 56 5.44 7.15 3.42
N ALA A 57 5.63 6.10 2.63
CA ALA A 57 6.05 4.78 3.09
C ALA A 57 7.38 4.83 3.85
N ARG A 58 8.36 5.59 3.36
CA ARG A 58 9.64 5.76 4.06
C ARG A 58 9.46 6.41 5.44
N ARG A 59 8.61 7.44 5.55
CA ARG A 59 8.34 8.11 6.83
C ARG A 59 7.59 7.20 7.79
N ALA A 60 6.56 6.52 7.30
CA ALA A 60 5.79 5.55 8.09
C ALA A 60 6.67 4.39 8.56
N ALA A 61 7.54 3.87 7.69
CA ALA A 61 8.47 2.80 8.05
C ALA A 61 9.40 3.21 9.19
N LEU A 62 9.96 4.42 9.17
CA LEU A 62 10.78 4.93 10.27
C LEU A 62 9.99 5.09 11.57
N ALA A 63 8.76 5.59 11.50
CA ALA A 63 7.90 5.75 12.68
C ALA A 63 7.54 4.38 13.30
N VAL A 64 7.19 3.40 12.46
CA VAL A 64 6.91 2.01 12.89
C VAL A 64 8.17 1.37 13.48
N ASP A 65 9.32 1.51 12.80
CA ASP A 65 10.61 1.01 13.30
C ASP A 65 10.94 1.57 14.68
N ASN A 66 10.70 2.86 14.90
CA ASN A 66 10.96 3.52 16.18
C ASN A 66 9.96 3.13 17.28
N ALA A 67 8.71 2.79 16.95
CA ALA A 67 7.71 2.38 17.93
C ALA A 67 7.83 0.90 18.36
N LEU A 68 8.52 0.09 17.55
CA LEU A 68 8.82 -1.31 17.83
C LEU A 68 10.16 -1.51 18.59
N LEU A 69 10.88 -0.42 18.87
CA LEU A 69 12.10 -0.37 19.67
C LEU A 69 11.79 0.18 21.06
#